data_AF-A0A2V7YDB9-F1
#
_entry.id   AF-A0A2V7YDB9-F1
#
_cell.length_a   1.000
_cell.length_b   1.000
_cell.length_c   1.000
_cell.angle_alpha   90.00
_cell.angle_beta   90.00
_cell.angle_gamma   90.00
#
_symmetry.space_group_name_H-M   'P 1'
#
loop_
_entity.id
_entity.type
_entity.pdbx_description
1 polymer ?
#
loop_
_entity_poly.entity_id
_entity_poly.type
_entity_poly.pdbx_seq_one_letter_code
_entity_poly.pdbx_strand_id
1 'polypeptide(L)'
;MGTTNSFADLMLEWKKVLDACADNAAALTTAEPQRALVEKLLKEAQDLKAQQDSRTASKQATVQDLKALLHDGREAVRRLKAMVKATLGTNKEILVQFGIAPIRKRSKKKTAVKPPPETPPPPAGTPGGTPAGPTASPQKHGETQ
;
A
#
# COMPACT_ATOMS: atom_id res chain seq x y z
N MET A 1 16.97 -25.68 11.63
CA MET A 1 15.93 -25.19 10.69
C MET A 1 14.70 -24.89 11.53
N GLY A 2 14.21 -23.66 11.50
CA GLY A 2 13.10 -23.22 12.36
C GLY A 2 11.77 -23.72 11.82
N THR A 3 11.10 -24.59 12.56
CA THR A 3 9.71 -24.95 12.30
C THR A 3 8.83 -23.81 12.81
N THR A 4 8.53 -22.83 11.96
CA THR A 4 7.34 -22.00 12.16
C THR A 4 6.13 -22.90 11.95
N ASN A 5 5.67 -23.56 13.01
CA ASN A 5 4.44 -24.35 12.99
C ASN A 5 3.27 -23.40 12.79
N SER A 6 2.50 -23.58 11.71
CA SER A 6 1.28 -22.80 11.52
C SER A 6 0.23 -23.23 12.56
N PHE A 7 -0.76 -22.37 12.81
CA PHE A 7 -1.89 -22.72 13.69
C PHE A 7 -2.57 -24.03 13.22
N ALA A 8 -2.72 -24.22 11.91
CA ALA A 8 -3.32 -25.43 11.36
C ALA A 8 -2.47 -26.67 11.64
N ASP A 9 -1.14 -26.56 11.54
CA ASP A 9 -0.23 -27.66 11.83
C ASP A 9 -0.30 -28.08 13.30
N LEU A 10 -0.32 -27.12 14.23
CA LEU A 10 -0.46 -27.38 15.67
C LEU A 10 -1.79 -28.03 16.01
N MET A 11 -2.89 -27.54 15.44
CA MET A 11 -4.22 -28.11 15.65
C MET A 11 -4.34 -29.53 15.11
N LEU A 12 -3.71 -29.81 13.96
CA LEU A 12 -3.66 -31.14 13.38
C LEU A 12 -2.79 -32.08 14.22
N GLU A 13 -1.66 -31.60 14.73
CA GLU A 13 -0.78 -32.35 15.64
C GLU A 13 -1.53 -32.76 16.92
N TRP A 14 -2.22 -31.81 17.57
CA TRP A 14 -2.96 -32.09 18.80
C TRP A 14 -4.10 -33.09 18.57
N LYS A 15 -4.82 -32.95 17.45
CA LYS A 15 -5.85 -33.90 17.06
C LYS A 15 -5.28 -35.30 16.84
N LYS A 16 -4.18 -35.42 16.09
CA LYS A 16 -3.51 -36.71 15.86
C LYS A 16 -3.10 -37.39 17.16
N VAL A 17 -2.59 -36.62 18.13
CA VAL A 17 -2.22 -37.17 19.45
C VAL A 17 -3.46 -37.64 20.21
N LEU A 18 -4.55 -36.88 20.21
CA LEU A 18 -5.81 -37.28 20.85
C LEU A 18 -6.41 -38.55 20.23
N ASP A 19 -6.37 -38.65 18.89
CA ASP A 19 -6.83 -39.82 18.13
C ASP A 19 -5.97 -41.06 18.48
N ALA A 20 -4.64 -40.92 18.47
CA ALA A 20 -3.72 -41.99 18.85
C ALA A 20 -3.91 -42.43 20.31
N CYS A 21 -4.21 -41.50 21.22
CA CYS A 21 -4.56 -41.84 22.59
C CYS A 21 -5.91 -42.56 22.71
N ALA A 22 -6.85 -42.30 21.80
CA ALA A 22 -8.15 -43.00 21.76
C ALA A 22 -7.97 -44.46 21.33
N ASP A 23 -7.16 -44.67 20.29
CA ASP A 23 -6.85 -46.01 19.77
C ASP A 23 -6.11 -46.87 20.82
N ASN A 24 -5.34 -46.23 21.71
CA ASN A 24 -4.55 -46.88 22.76
C ASN A 24 -5.14 -46.70 24.17
N ALA A 25 -6.44 -46.40 24.30
CA ALA A 25 -7.07 -46.04 25.57
C ALA A 25 -6.88 -47.09 26.68
N ALA A 26 -6.88 -48.37 26.34
CA ALA A 26 -6.68 -49.47 27.29
C ALA A 26 -5.28 -49.46 27.95
N ALA A 27 -4.26 -48.94 27.26
CA ALA A 27 -2.89 -48.82 27.77
C ALA A 27 -2.61 -47.48 28.47
N LEU A 28 -3.49 -46.48 28.26
CA LEU A 28 -3.27 -45.09 28.66
C LEU A 28 -4.30 -44.57 29.67
N THR A 29 -4.84 -45.45 30.50
CA THR A 29 -5.89 -45.12 31.50
C THR A 29 -5.46 -44.02 32.49
N THR A 30 -4.17 -43.91 32.80
CA THR A 30 -3.62 -42.85 33.67
C THR A 30 -3.51 -41.49 32.97
N ALA A 31 -3.57 -41.44 31.64
CA ALA A 31 -3.42 -40.23 30.85
C ALA A 31 -4.78 -39.56 30.50
N GLU A 32 -5.91 -40.18 30.84
CA GLU A 32 -7.26 -39.66 30.60
C GLU A 32 -7.46 -38.18 31.03
N PRO A 33 -7.02 -37.73 32.22
CA PRO A 33 -7.16 -36.33 32.60
C PRO A 33 -6.42 -35.37 31.66
N GLN A 34 -5.25 -35.81 31.18
CA GLN A 34 -4.44 -35.01 30.26
C GLN A 34 -5.06 -34.97 28.86
N ARG A 35 -5.68 -36.07 28.41
CA ARG A 35 -6.44 -36.11 27.16
C ARG A 35 -7.61 -35.13 27.19
N ALA A 36 -8.41 -35.17 28.26
CA ALA A 36 -9.54 -34.27 28.45
C ALA A 36 -9.10 -32.79 28.48
N LEU A 37 -7.94 -32.50 29.08
CA LEU A 37 -7.35 -31.16 29.07
C LEU A 37 -6.98 -30.70 27.66
N VAL A 38 -6.30 -31.56 26.89
CA VAL A 38 -5.89 -31.22 25.52
C VAL A 38 -7.11 -31.04 24.60
N GLU A 39 -8.15 -31.86 24.76
CA GLU A 39 -9.41 -31.70 24.01
C GLU A 39 -10.10 -30.36 24.32
N LYS A 40 -10.13 -29.98 25.61
CA LYS A 40 -10.65 -28.66 26.01
C LYS A 40 -9.84 -27.52 25.38
N LEU A 41 -8.51 -27.57 25.45
CA LEU A 41 -7.65 -26.55 24.87
C LEU A 41 -7.80 -26.46 23.35
N LEU A 42 -7.96 -27.59 22.67
CA LEU A 42 -8.21 -27.66 21.23
C LEU A 42 -9.49 -26.89 20.88
N LYS A 43 -10.57 -27.12 21.63
CA LYS A 43 -11.84 -26.42 21.42
C LYS A 43 -11.73 -24.92 21.69
N GLU A 44 -11.12 -24.53 22.81
CA GLU A 44 -10.89 -23.12 23.15
C GLU A 44 -10.05 -22.40 22.09
N ALA A 45 -9.02 -23.05 21.55
CA ALA A 45 -8.19 -22.50 20.49
C ALA A 45 -8.97 -22.26 19.18
N GLN A 46 -9.87 -23.17 18.81
CA GLN A 46 -10.75 -22.99 17.64
C GLN A 46 -11.71 -21.82 17.82
N ASP A 47 -12.33 -21.72 19.00
CA ASP A 47 -13.26 -20.65 19.34
C ASP A 47 -12.55 -19.28 19.32
N LEU A 48 -11.35 -19.19 19.89
CA LEU A 48 -10.53 -17.97 19.85
C LEU A 48 -10.12 -17.61 18.42
N LYS A 49 -9.78 -18.59 17.58
CA LYS A 49 -9.45 -18.34 16.18
C LYS A 49 -10.65 -17.79 15.41
N ALA A 50 -11.84 -18.34 15.62
CA ALA A 50 -13.07 -17.83 15.01
C ALA A 50 -13.37 -16.39 15.46
N GLN A 51 -13.16 -16.07 16.75
CA GLN A 51 -13.29 -14.71 17.26
C GLN A 51 -12.27 -13.75 16.63
N GLN A 52 -11.02 -14.19 16.44
CA GLN A 52 -9.99 -13.39 15.77
C GLN A 52 -10.39 -13.05 14.33
N ASP A 53 -10.94 -14.02 13.60
CA ASP A 53 -11.37 -13.83 12.21
C ASP A 53 -12.56 -12.87 12.13
N SER A 54 -13.54 -13.01 13.03
CA SER A 54 -14.68 -12.10 13.14
C SER A 54 -14.24 -10.65 13.46
N ARG A 55 -13.32 -10.47 14.42
CA ARG A 55 -12.77 -9.15 14.75
C ARG A 55 -11.99 -8.54 13.59
N THR A 56 -11.29 -9.37 12.82
CA THR A 56 -10.58 -8.92 11.62
C THR A 56 -11.55 -8.42 10.56
N ALA A 57 -12.65 -9.13 10.32
CA ALA A 57 -13.70 -8.68 9.42
C ALA A 57 -14.34 -7.35 9.89
N SER A 58 -14.68 -7.26 11.18
CA SER A 58 -15.24 -6.04 11.80
C SER A 58 -14.28 -4.85 11.69
N LYS A 59 -12.98 -5.07 11.87
CA LYS A 59 -11.95 -4.04 11.67
C LYS A 59 -11.94 -3.55 10.22
N GLN A 60 -12.00 -4.46 9.24
CA GLN A 60 -12.01 -4.08 7.83
C GLN A 60 -13.24 -3.24 7.48
N ALA A 61 -14.43 -3.65 7.96
CA ALA A 61 -15.66 -2.88 7.79
C ALA A 61 -15.53 -1.47 8.38
N THR A 62 -15.11 -1.37 9.64
CA THR A 62 -14.90 -0.08 10.33
C THR A 62 -13.91 0.82 9.58
N VAL A 63 -12.84 0.26 9.01
CA VAL A 63 -11.87 1.03 8.21
C VAL A 63 -12.48 1.53 6.90
N GLN A 64 -13.33 0.75 6.25
CA GLN A 64 -14.04 1.18 5.05
C GLN A 64 -15.04 2.31 5.38
N ASP A 65 -15.80 2.17 6.45
CA ASP A 65 -16.73 3.19 6.93
C ASP A 65 -16.01 4.49 7.29
N LEU A 66 -14.87 4.40 7.98
CA LEU A 66 -14.05 5.56 8.32
C LEU A 66 -13.54 6.26 7.06
N LYS A 67 -13.09 5.51 6.04
CA LYS A 67 -12.64 6.10 4.77
C LYS A 67 -13.77 6.82 4.05
N ALA A 68 -14.97 6.23 4.01
CA ALA A 68 -16.15 6.86 3.43
C ALA A 68 -16.51 8.16 4.17
N LEU A 69 -16.56 8.10 5.51
CA LEU A 69 -16.87 9.26 6.34
C LEU A 69 -15.85 10.41 6.15
N LEU A 70 -14.55 10.09 6.07
CA LEU A 70 -13.51 11.09 5.84
C LEU A 70 -13.57 11.70 4.45
N HIS A 71 -13.93 10.91 3.44
CA HIS A 71 -14.16 11.39 2.09
C HIS A 71 -15.33 12.39 2.06
N ASP A 72 -16.46 12.01 2.66
CA ASP A 72 -17.66 12.84 2.69
C ASP A 72 -17.44 14.12 3.49
N GLY A 73 -16.73 14.03 4.62
CA GLY A 73 -16.31 15.20 5.40
C GLY A 73 -15.42 16.15 4.60
N ARG A 74 -14.49 15.62 3.79
CA ARG A 74 -13.64 16.44 2.92
C ARG A 74 -14.46 17.15 1.85
N GLU A 75 -15.42 16.47 1.23
CA GLU A 75 -16.31 17.07 0.24
C GLU A 75 -17.25 18.11 0.85
N ALA A 76 -17.78 17.86 2.05
CA ALA A 76 -18.57 18.83 2.80
C ALA A 76 -17.77 20.11 3.11
N VAL A 77 -16.54 19.96 3.59
CA VAL A 77 -15.64 21.11 3.84
C VAL A 77 -15.30 21.83 2.54
N ARG A 78 -15.07 21.11 1.44
CA ARG A 78 -14.83 21.71 0.12
C ARG A 78 -16.01 22.58 -0.33
N ARG A 79 -17.23 22.05 -0.23
CA ARG A 79 -18.46 22.78 -0.57
C ARG A 79 -18.65 24.00 0.32
N LEU A 80 -18.43 23.86 1.63
CA LEU A 80 -18.49 24.97 2.56
C LEU A 80 -17.48 26.07 2.19
N LYS A 81 -16.23 25.70 1.87
CA LYS A 81 -15.23 26.66 1.41
C LYS A 81 -15.65 27.38 0.13
N ALA A 82 -16.27 26.66 -0.82
CA ALA A 82 -16.78 27.28 -2.04
C ALA A 82 -17.91 28.30 -1.75
N MET A 83 -18.82 27.98 -0.84
CA MET A 83 -19.88 28.89 -0.38
C MET A 83 -19.31 30.14 0.30
N VAL A 84 -18.36 29.96 1.24
CA VAL A 84 -17.69 31.09 1.91
C VAL A 84 -17.02 32.01 0.89
N LYS A 85 -16.37 31.44 -0.12
CA LYS A 85 -15.75 32.17 -1.22
C LYS A 85 -16.77 32.91 -2.10
N ALA A 86 -17.95 32.33 -2.33
CA ALA A 86 -19.04 32.96 -3.08
C ALA A 86 -19.64 34.15 -2.30
N THR A 87 -19.85 34.01 -0.99
CA THR A 87 -20.45 35.05 -0.14
C THR A 87 -19.50 36.21 0.13
N LEU A 88 -18.23 35.93 0.46
CA LEU A 88 -17.27 36.97 0.84
C LEU A 88 -16.58 37.61 -0.38
N GLY A 89 -16.58 36.92 -1.52
CA GLY A 89 -15.89 37.33 -2.74
C GLY A 89 -14.46 36.77 -2.83
N THR A 90 -13.93 36.68 -4.05
CA THR A 90 -12.77 35.86 -4.42
C THR A 90 -11.40 36.40 -4.01
N ASN A 91 -11.31 37.70 -3.71
CA ASN A 91 -10.04 38.43 -3.58
C ASN A 91 -9.79 38.97 -2.16
N LYS A 92 -10.67 38.66 -1.19
CA LYS A 92 -10.55 39.19 0.17
C LYS A 92 -9.59 38.34 1.02
N GLU A 93 -8.71 38.99 1.75
CA GLU A 93 -7.72 38.33 2.63
C GLU A 93 -8.36 37.59 3.82
N ILE A 94 -9.61 37.92 4.19
CA ILE A 94 -10.39 37.19 5.22
C ILE A 94 -10.59 35.71 4.87
N LEU A 95 -10.49 35.33 3.59
CA LEU A 95 -10.56 33.93 3.14
C LEU A 95 -9.46 33.04 3.74
N VAL A 96 -8.32 33.63 4.13
CA VAL A 96 -7.19 32.89 4.72
C VAL A 96 -7.58 32.25 6.05
N GLN A 97 -8.46 32.88 6.84
CA GLN A 97 -8.95 32.33 8.12
C GLN A 97 -9.74 31.03 7.93
N PHE A 98 -10.35 30.83 6.76
CA PHE A 98 -11.09 29.62 6.40
C PHE A 98 -10.19 28.60 5.65
N GLY A 99 -8.89 28.83 5.60
CA GLY A 99 -7.94 28.03 4.83
C GLY A 99 -8.25 28.03 3.33
N ILE A 100 -8.71 29.17 2.79
CA ILE A 100 -8.97 29.39 1.36
C ILE A 100 -7.97 30.45 0.88
N ALA A 101 -7.18 30.15 -0.16
CA ALA A 101 -6.26 31.12 -0.74
C ALA A 101 -7.03 32.16 -1.59
N PRO A 102 -6.88 33.48 -1.33
CA PRO A 102 -7.45 34.53 -2.17
C PRO A 102 -6.86 34.49 -3.59
N ILE A 103 -7.67 34.82 -4.62
CA ILE A 103 -7.17 34.94 -5.98
C ILE A 103 -6.35 36.23 -6.09
N ARG A 104 -5.07 36.08 -6.44
CA ARG A 104 -4.15 37.20 -6.68
C ARG A 104 -3.76 37.22 -8.16
N LYS A 105 -3.72 38.41 -8.77
CA LYS A 105 -3.25 38.55 -10.15
C LYS A 105 -1.78 38.11 -10.23
N ARG A 106 -1.51 37.06 -11.00
CA ARG A 106 -0.14 36.59 -11.25
C ARG A 106 0.57 37.59 -12.15
N SER A 107 1.73 38.10 -11.73
CA SER A 107 2.58 38.92 -12.59
C SER A 107 3.13 38.05 -13.74
N LYS A 108 3.03 38.52 -14.99
CA LYS A 108 3.61 37.84 -16.15
C LYS A 108 5.14 37.93 -16.05
N LYS A 109 5.82 36.78 -16.01
CA LYS A 109 7.30 36.72 -16.11
C LYS A 109 7.68 37.21 -17.51
N LYS A 110 8.48 38.28 -17.61
CA LYS A 110 9.04 38.74 -18.89
C LYS A 110 9.98 37.65 -19.41
N THR A 111 9.68 37.09 -20.58
CA THR A 111 10.56 36.16 -21.29
C THR A 111 11.83 36.91 -21.68
N ALA A 112 12.99 36.43 -21.23
CA ALA A 112 14.27 36.97 -21.67
C ALA A 112 14.49 36.60 -23.15
N VAL A 113 14.78 37.61 -23.98
CA VAL A 113 15.12 37.44 -25.39
C VAL A 113 16.47 36.72 -25.50
N LYS A 114 16.51 35.60 -26.22
CA LYS A 114 17.74 34.86 -26.50
C LYS A 114 18.50 35.58 -27.64
N PRO A 115 19.83 35.78 -27.56
CA PRO A 115 20.58 36.38 -28.66
C PRO A 115 20.62 35.45 -29.90
N PRO A 116 20.72 36.00 -31.11
CA PRO A 116 20.63 35.23 -32.36
C PRO A 116 21.85 34.32 -32.60
N PRO A 117 21.70 33.20 -33.34
CA PRO A 117 22.78 32.24 -33.57
C PRO A 117 23.72 32.70 -34.70
N GLU A 118 25.03 32.55 -34.50
CA GLU A 118 26.07 32.72 -35.53
C GLU A 118 26.01 31.56 -36.57
N THR A 119 26.15 31.90 -37.85
CA THR A 119 26.23 30.97 -38.99
C THR A 119 27.63 30.35 -39.14
N PRO A 120 27.77 29.03 -39.38
CA PRO A 120 29.08 28.41 -39.67
C PRO A 120 29.48 28.54 -41.15
N PRO A 121 30.79 28.58 -41.49
CA PRO A 121 31.29 28.56 -42.87
C PRO A 121 31.25 27.14 -43.49
N PRO A 122 31.26 27.02 -44.84
CA PRO A 122 31.04 25.76 -45.55
C PRO A 122 32.28 24.83 -45.56
N PRO A 123 32.09 23.51 -45.80
CA PRO A 123 33.14 22.50 -45.65
C PRO A 123 33.97 22.32 -46.92
N ALA A 124 35.27 22.07 -46.77
CA ALA A 124 36.15 21.60 -47.84
C ALA A 124 36.87 20.30 -47.44
N GLY A 125 36.61 19.23 -48.19
CA GLY A 125 37.55 18.16 -48.52
C GLY A 125 37.90 17.11 -47.46
N THR A 126 37.34 15.90 -47.60
CA THR A 126 37.94 14.61 -47.16
C THR A 126 38.91 14.13 -48.25
N PRO A 127 40.01 13.39 -47.98
CA PRO A 127 39.95 11.96 -47.59
C PRO A 127 40.99 11.62 -46.49
N GLY A 128 40.72 10.76 -45.52
CA GLY A 128 40.67 9.30 -45.67
C GLY A 128 41.59 8.69 -44.59
N GLY A 129 41.13 7.64 -43.91
CA GLY A 129 41.90 6.97 -42.85
C GLY A 129 41.03 6.24 -41.83
N THR A 130 40.63 5.02 -42.17
CA THR A 130 40.09 3.96 -41.29
C THR A 130 41.22 2.91 -41.09
N PRO A 131 41.24 1.98 -40.11
CA PRO A 131 40.36 1.63 -38.96
C PRO A 131 41.18 1.71 -37.62
N ALA A 132 40.78 1.29 -36.41
CA ALA A 132 40.02 0.15 -35.89
C ALA A 132 39.75 0.36 -34.39
N GLY A 133 38.76 -0.35 -33.83
CA GLY A 133 38.70 -0.61 -32.38
C GLY A 133 37.33 -0.41 -31.73
N PRO A 134 36.61 -1.48 -31.33
CA PRO A 134 35.22 -1.42 -30.89
C PRO A 134 35.07 -1.35 -29.36
N THR A 135 34.07 -0.60 -28.87
CA THR A 135 33.41 -0.92 -27.60
C THR A 135 31.91 -0.68 -27.76
N ALA A 136 31.20 -1.78 -27.94
CA ALA A 136 29.74 -1.84 -27.95
C ALA A 136 29.20 -1.61 -26.53
N SER A 137 28.27 -0.65 -26.42
CA SER A 137 27.26 -0.64 -25.36
C SER A 137 26.13 -1.61 -25.74
N PRO A 138 25.60 -2.43 -24.82
CA PRO A 138 24.30 -3.04 -25.01
C PRO A 138 23.22 -2.22 -24.28
N GLN A 139 22.51 -1.38 -25.03
CA GLN A 139 21.14 -0.98 -24.69
C GLN A 139 20.22 -2.14 -25.09
N LYS A 140 19.64 -2.82 -24.11
CA LYS A 140 18.51 -3.74 -24.32
C LYS A 140 17.22 -2.92 -24.41
N HIS A 141 16.74 -2.74 -25.63
CA HIS A 141 15.35 -2.43 -25.93
C HIS A 141 14.54 -3.74 -26.01
N GLY A 142 13.39 -3.74 -25.32
CA GLY A 142 12.08 -4.27 -25.74
C GLY A 142 11.90 -5.74 -26.13
N GLU A 143 11.00 -6.42 -25.41
CA GLU A 143 10.07 -7.46 -25.92
C GLU A 143 9.11 -7.79 -24.76
N THR A 144 7.82 -8.12 -24.85
CA THR A 144 6.71 -8.05 -25.82
C THR A 144 5.46 -8.50 -25.03
N GLN A 145 4.28 -8.29 -25.62
CA GLN A 145 2.99 -8.87 -25.22
C GLN A 145 3.02 -10.38 -24.96
#